data_AF-A0A1X1WRG3-F1
#
_entry.id   AF-A0A1X1WRG3-F1
#
_cell.length_a   1.000
_cell.length_b   1.000
_cell.length_c   1.000
_cell.angle_alpha   90.00
_cell.angle_beta   90.00
_cell.angle_gamma   90.00
#
_symmetry.space_group_name_H-M   'P 1'
#
loop_
_entity.id
_entity.type
_entity.pdbx_description
1 polymer ?
#
loop_
_entity_poly.entity_id
_entity_poly.type
_entity_poly.pdbx_seq_one_letter_code
_entity_poly.pdbx_strand_id
1 'polypeptide(L)'
;MSDMAPVAVVTGASRGAGLGIATALASLGWRVYGTGRSVPQAPTWGTGIRVDHSDDDAVGRVFERVGGETGRLDLLVNNAAVISDQLVSPKPFWEKPRDLADVLDVGLRSAYVASWHAAPLLTAQPRALIAFTSSPGSVCYMHGPAYGAQKAGVDKMAADMAVDFRGTGVATVAVWLGILLTDKLRSAFDDNPDALEAFAQQAETPEFAGRVIDGLYRDPDLGDISGHAVIAAEVAARYGITDNGRTPPSHRDMLGAPRVPSSVIVR
;
A
#
# COMPACT_ATOMS: atom_id res chain seq x y z
N MET A 1 -8.40 22.26 -21.79
CA MET A 1 -8.94 20.91 -21.48
C MET A 1 -9.11 20.89 -19.98
N SER A 2 -10.32 20.68 -19.43
CA SER A 2 -10.44 20.57 -17.97
C SER A 2 -9.63 19.36 -17.54
N ASP A 3 -8.64 19.59 -16.69
CA ASP A 3 -7.74 18.54 -16.23
C ASP A 3 -8.59 17.54 -15.43
N MET A 4 -8.88 16.39 -16.04
CA MET A 4 -9.71 15.36 -15.43
C MET A 4 -8.97 14.83 -14.21
N ALA A 5 -9.63 14.84 -13.05
CA ALA A 5 -9.06 14.31 -11.80
C ALA A 5 -8.45 12.91 -12.02
N PRO A 6 -7.22 12.64 -11.52
CA PRO A 6 -6.61 11.33 -11.64
C PRO A 6 -7.40 10.29 -10.82
N VAL A 7 -7.42 9.06 -11.30
CA VAL A 7 -8.23 7.97 -10.74
C VAL A 7 -7.33 7.00 -9.97
N ALA A 8 -7.72 6.71 -8.72
CA ALA A 8 -7.03 5.77 -7.85
C ALA A 8 -7.94 4.60 -7.46
N VAL A 9 -7.38 3.39 -7.42
CA VAL A 9 -7.95 2.23 -6.76
C VAL A 9 -7.12 1.90 -5.51
N VAL A 10 -7.74 1.86 -4.33
CA VAL A 10 -7.10 1.49 -3.07
C VAL A 10 -7.70 0.20 -2.54
N THR A 11 -6.91 -0.88 -2.52
CA THR A 11 -7.39 -2.16 -2.01
C THR A 11 -7.36 -2.21 -0.49
N GLY A 12 -8.37 -2.80 0.15
CA GLY A 12 -8.47 -2.87 1.61
C GLY A 12 -8.73 -1.52 2.28
N ALA A 13 -9.54 -0.67 1.67
CA ALA A 13 -9.84 0.70 2.12
C ALA A 13 -10.86 0.79 3.27
N SER A 14 -11.28 -0.33 3.86
CA SER A 14 -12.32 -0.34 4.90
C SER A 14 -11.84 0.19 6.26
N ARG A 15 -10.54 0.10 6.57
CA ARG A 15 -9.95 0.50 7.86
C ARG A 15 -8.43 0.68 7.77
N GLY A 16 -7.82 1.23 8.83
CA GLY A 16 -6.36 1.28 8.98
C GLY A 16 -5.67 2.04 7.84
N ALA A 17 -4.53 1.52 7.39
CA ALA A 17 -3.71 2.13 6.33
C ALA A 17 -4.53 2.45 5.07
N GLY A 18 -5.31 1.49 4.57
CA GLY A 18 -6.08 1.67 3.33
C GLY A 18 -7.14 2.76 3.42
N LEU A 19 -7.81 2.89 4.57
CA LEU A 19 -8.77 3.97 4.80
C LEU A 19 -8.06 5.34 4.81
N GLY A 20 -6.94 5.44 5.50
CA GLY A 20 -6.14 6.67 5.54
C GLY A 20 -5.61 7.06 4.16
N ILE A 21 -5.10 6.10 3.40
CA ILE A 21 -4.62 6.31 2.04
C ILE A 21 -5.75 6.81 1.14
N ALA A 22 -6.91 6.14 1.15
CA ALA A 22 -8.08 6.57 0.36
C ALA A 22 -8.53 7.98 0.74
N THR A 23 -8.56 8.29 2.04
CA THR A 23 -8.94 9.61 2.56
C THR A 23 -7.98 10.70 2.12
N ALA A 24 -6.67 10.46 2.25
CA ALA A 24 -5.65 11.40 1.83
C ALA A 24 -5.69 11.66 0.32
N LEU A 25 -5.76 10.60 -0.51
CA LEU A 25 -5.85 10.75 -1.97
C LEU A 25 -7.08 11.56 -2.37
N ALA A 26 -8.25 11.28 -1.78
CA ALA A 26 -9.46 12.05 -2.05
C ALA A 26 -9.28 13.54 -1.72
N SER A 27 -8.65 13.86 -0.57
CA SER A 27 -8.34 15.24 -0.19
C SER A 27 -7.35 15.95 -1.12
N LEU A 28 -6.55 15.18 -1.87
CA LEU A 28 -5.57 15.66 -2.83
C LEU A 28 -6.12 15.72 -4.28
N GLY A 29 -7.44 15.58 -4.44
CA GLY A 29 -8.14 15.76 -5.70
C GLY A 29 -8.25 14.51 -6.57
N TRP A 30 -7.97 13.33 -6.02
CA TRP A 30 -8.15 12.06 -6.73
C TRP A 30 -9.63 11.64 -6.74
N ARG A 31 -10.07 11.01 -7.82
CA ARG A 31 -11.29 10.20 -7.84
C ARG A 31 -10.94 8.80 -7.33
N VAL A 32 -11.37 8.48 -6.10
CA VAL A 32 -10.97 7.25 -5.40
C VAL A 32 -12.05 6.17 -5.47
N TYR A 33 -11.63 4.98 -5.86
CA TYR A 33 -12.32 3.72 -5.67
C TYR A 33 -11.61 2.92 -4.59
N GLY A 34 -12.32 2.50 -3.55
CA GLY A 34 -11.72 1.71 -2.48
C GLY A 34 -12.44 0.38 -2.31
N THR A 35 -11.70 -0.70 -2.10
CA THR A 35 -12.29 -2.04 -2.00
C THR A 35 -12.17 -2.64 -0.61
N GLY A 36 -13.07 -3.56 -0.28
CA GLY A 36 -12.96 -4.40 0.92
C GLY A 36 -14.28 -4.99 1.35
N ARG A 37 -14.26 -6.09 2.11
CA ARG A 37 -15.48 -6.84 2.50
C ARG A 37 -16.53 -5.97 3.20
N SER A 38 -16.08 -5.02 4.01
CA SER A 38 -16.95 -4.16 4.83
C SER A 38 -16.90 -2.69 4.43
N VAL A 39 -16.39 -2.34 3.24
CA VAL A 39 -16.35 -0.95 2.79
C VAL A 39 -17.78 -0.44 2.54
N PRO A 40 -18.17 0.76 3.01
CA PRO A 40 -19.44 1.37 2.65
C PRO A 40 -19.44 1.71 1.16
N GLN A 41 -20.61 1.78 0.51
CA GLN A 41 -20.68 2.06 -0.94
C GLN A 41 -20.34 3.52 -1.30
N ALA A 42 -20.73 4.48 -0.46
CA ALA A 42 -20.49 5.91 -0.67
C ALA A 42 -19.78 6.54 0.54
N PRO A 43 -18.50 6.19 0.79
CA PRO A 43 -17.69 6.84 1.80
C PRO A 43 -17.42 8.30 1.46
N THR A 44 -17.04 9.09 2.46
CA THR A 44 -16.67 10.51 2.28
C THR A 44 -15.49 10.73 1.33
N TRP A 45 -14.66 9.71 1.13
CA TRP A 45 -13.49 9.76 0.25
C TRP A 45 -13.77 9.30 -1.20
N GLY A 46 -14.95 8.79 -1.54
CA GLY A 46 -15.23 8.37 -2.92
C GLY A 46 -16.21 7.20 -3.05
N THR A 47 -15.86 6.23 -3.89
CA THR A 47 -16.71 5.06 -4.18
C THR A 47 -16.14 3.81 -3.51
N GLY A 48 -16.93 3.16 -2.66
CA GLY A 48 -16.56 1.88 -2.08
C GLY A 48 -17.14 0.69 -2.84
N ILE A 49 -16.32 -0.34 -3.07
CA ILE A 49 -16.71 -1.57 -3.76
C ILE A 49 -16.47 -2.75 -2.82
N ARG A 50 -17.54 -3.45 -2.46
CA ARG A 50 -17.44 -4.68 -1.66
C ARG A 50 -16.81 -5.80 -2.47
N VAL A 51 -15.68 -6.30 -1.99
CA VAL A 51 -14.87 -7.34 -2.66
C VAL A 51 -14.25 -8.23 -1.60
N ASP A 52 -14.31 -9.54 -1.83
CA ASP A 52 -13.41 -10.49 -1.19
C ASP A 52 -12.17 -10.63 -2.06
N HIS A 53 -11.02 -10.28 -1.51
CA HIS A 53 -9.74 -10.28 -2.24
C HIS A 53 -9.15 -11.68 -2.43
N SER A 54 -9.79 -12.73 -1.89
CA SER A 54 -9.47 -14.13 -2.21
C SER A 54 -10.16 -14.64 -3.48
N ASP A 55 -11.13 -13.91 -4.02
CA ASP A 55 -11.84 -14.24 -5.27
C ASP A 55 -11.24 -13.41 -6.42
N ASP A 56 -10.45 -14.06 -7.26
CA ASP A 56 -9.76 -13.43 -8.39
C ASP A 56 -10.76 -12.80 -9.39
N ASP A 57 -11.90 -13.45 -9.65
CA ASP A 57 -12.93 -12.92 -10.56
C ASP A 57 -13.63 -11.70 -9.94
N ALA A 58 -13.84 -11.69 -8.62
CA ALA A 58 -14.36 -10.52 -7.91
C ALA A 58 -13.41 -9.33 -7.99
N VAL A 59 -12.09 -9.57 -7.89
CA VAL A 59 -11.08 -8.53 -8.10
C VAL A 59 -11.13 -8.02 -9.54
N GLY A 60 -11.24 -8.91 -10.54
CA GLY A 60 -11.37 -8.52 -11.95
C GLY A 60 -12.55 -7.58 -12.23
N ARG A 61 -13.73 -7.89 -11.68
CA ARG A 61 -14.94 -7.07 -11.81
C ARG A 61 -14.77 -5.64 -11.27
N VAL A 62 -13.84 -5.40 -10.34
CA VAL A 62 -13.51 -4.04 -9.87
C VAL A 62 -12.94 -3.22 -11.02
N PHE A 63 -11.96 -3.76 -11.73
CA PHE A 63 -11.25 -3.03 -12.78
C PHE A 63 -12.11 -2.88 -14.04
N GLU A 64 -12.96 -3.86 -14.35
CA GLU A 64 -14.00 -3.71 -15.37
C GLU A 64 -14.94 -2.53 -15.06
N ARG A 65 -15.40 -2.45 -13.82
CA ARG A 65 -16.27 -1.34 -13.38
C ARG A 65 -15.55 0.01 -13.43
N VAL A 66 -14.34 0.09 -12.89
CA VAL A 66 -13.54 1.33 -12.93
C VAL A 66 -13.31 1.76 -14.38
N GLY A 67 -12.85 0.86 -15.23
CA GLY A 67 -12.66 1.11 -16.65
C GLY A 67 -13.94 1.57 -17.36
N GLY A 68 -15.08 0.93 -17.07
CA GLY A 68 -16.37 1.32 -17.64
C GLY A 68 -16.89 2.69 -17.17
N GLU A 69 -16.61 3.08 -15.92
CA GLU A 69 -17.08 4.35 -15.35
C GLU A 69 -16.16 5.55 -15.62
N THR A 70 -14.85 5.31 -15.80
CA THR A 70 -13.86 6.38 -15.92
C THR A 70 -13.06 6.37 -17.23
N GLY A 71 -12.96 5.21 -17.88
CA GLY A 71 -12.05 4.99 -19.02
C GLY A 71 -10.56 5.10 -18.68
N ARG A 72 -10.19 5.19 -17.40
CA ARG A 72 -8.80 5.44 -16.96
C ARG A 72 -8.49 4.92 -15.56
N LEU A 73 -7.22 4.62 -15.31
CA LEU A 73 -6.67 4.37 -13.98
C LEU A 73 -5.25 4.89 -13.94
N ASP A 74 -4.94 5.75 -12.97
CA ASP A 74 -3.63 6.39 -12.83
C ASP A 74 -2.84 5.83 -11.64
N LEU A 75 -3.53 5.32 -10.62
CA LEU A 75 -2.92 4.76 -9.42
C LEU A 75 -3.63 3.49 -8.94
N LEU A 76 -2.88 2.41 -8.77
CA LEU A 76 -3.30 1.25 -7.98
C LEU A 76 -2.49 1.20 -6.67
N VAL A 77 -3.18 1.19 -5.53
CA VAL A 77 -2.57 0.90 -4.23
C VAL A 77 -2.95 -0.51 -3.78
N ASN A 78 -1.99 -1.41 -3.86
CA ASN A 78 -2.05 -2.77 -3.32
C ASN A 78 -1.80 -2.72 -1.81
N ASN A 79 -2.88 -2.72 -1.03
CA ASN A 79 -2.86 -2.62 0.43
C ASN A 79 -3.72 -3.70 1.13
N ALA A 80 -4.67 -4.33 0.44
CA ALA A 80 -5.50 -5.37 1.05
C ALA A 80 -4.63 -6.49 1.63
N ALA A 81 -4.79 -6.75 2.93
CA ALA A 81 -4.12 -7.84 3.62
C ALA A 81 -5.04 -8.46 4.68
N VAL A 82 -5.07 -9.79 4.78
CA VAL A 82 -5.64 -10.48 5.95
C VAL A 82 -4.61 -10.46 7.07
N ILE A 83 -4.95 -9.73 8.14
CA ILE A 83 -4.10 -9.58 9.32
C ILE A 83 -4.87 -10.14 10.52
N SER A 84 -4.41 -11.27 11.03
CA SER A 84 -4.94 -11.93 12.22
C SER A 84 -4.47 -11.22 13.50
N ASP A 85 -5.31 -11.23 14.55
CA ASP A 85 -4.93 -10.69 15.85
C ASP A 85 -3.80 -11.50 16.52
N GLN A 86 -3.61 -12.76 16.12
CA GLN A 86 -2.54 -13.63 16.60
C GLN A 86 -1.19 -13.38 15.90
N LEU A 87 -1.13 -12.43 14.96
CA LEU A 87 0.06 -12.11 14.18
C LEU A 87 1.24 -11.71 15.08
N VAL A 88 0.99 -10.95 16.15
CA VAL A 88 2.02 -10.45 17.07
C VAL A 88 2.41 -11.43 18.18
N SER A 89 1.82 -12.63 18.21
CA SER A 89 2.20 -13.66 19.18
C SER A 89 3.69 -14.01 19.08
N PRO A 90 4.43 -14.08 20.21
CA PRO A 90 5.87 -14.35 20.22
C PRO A 90 6.21 -15.83 20.00
N LYS A 91 5.19 -16.70 19.92
CA LYS A 91 5.39 -18.14 19.69
C LYS A 91 6.07 -18.41 18.34
N PRO A 92 6.84 -19.50 18.24
CA PRO A 92 7.39 -19.92 16.96
C PRO A 92 6.27 -20.30 15.97
N PHE A 93 6.54 -20.19 14.66
CA PHE A 93 5.49 -20.29 13.64
C PHE A 93 4.74 -21.62 13.64
N TRP A 94 5.38 -22.74 14.04
CA TRP A 94 4.75 -24.06 14.11
C TRP A 94 3.73 -24.20 15.26
N GLU A 95 3.69 -23.24 16.18
CA GLU A 95 2.71 -23.18 17.28
C GLU A 95 1.66 -22.08 17.08
N LYS A 96 1.76 -21.30 16.01
CA LYS A 96 0.77 -20.27 15.67
C LYS A 96 -0.36 -20.86 14.81
N PRO A 97 -1.54 -20.23 14.80
CA PRO A 97 -2.61 -20.62 13.87
C PRO A 97 -2.13 -20.66 12.42
N ARG A 98 -2.60 -21.65 11.67
CA ARG A 98 -2.21 -21.84 10.25
C ARG A 98 -2.76 -20.75 9.33
N ASP A 99 -3.88 -20.13 9.72
CA ASP A 99 -4.53 -19.01 9.00
C ASP A 99 -3.64 -17.75 8.88
N LEU A 100 -2.53 -17.68 9.61
CA LEU A 100 -1.52 -16.65 9.39
C LEU A 100 -0.88 -16.73 8.00
N ALA A 101 -0.93 -17.90 7.35
CA ALA A 101 -0.50 -18.07 5.98
C ALA A 101 -1.45 -17.41 4.96
N ASP A 102 -2.70 -17.12 5.33
CA ASP A 102 -3.71 -16.54 4.44
C ASP A 102 -3.33 -15.13 3.94
N VAL A 103 -2.36 -14.47 4.59
CA VAL A 103 -1.75 -13.22 4.11
C VAL A 103 -1.06 -13.39 2.75
N LEU A 104 -0.65 -14.62 2.40
CA LEU A 104 -0.10 -14.93 1.08
C LEU A 104 -1.20 -14.93 0.01
N ASP A 105 -2.43 -15.33 0.34
CA ASP A 105 -3.56 -15.27 -0.59
C ASP A 105 -4.11 -13.84 -0.67
N VAL A 106 -4.60 -13.34 0.47
CA VAL A 106 -5.09 -11.96 0.60
C VAL A 106 -3.96 -11.09 1.12
N GLY A 107 -3.05 -10.75 0.22
CA GLY A 107 -1.92 -9.84 0.48
C GLY A 107 -0.82 -9.94 -0.56
N LEU A 108 -0.45 -11.15 -0.99
CA LEU A 108 0.52 -11.37 -2.07
C LEU A 108 -0.16 -11.74 -3.39
N ARG A 109 -0.90 -12.86 -3.44
CA ARG A 109 -1.60 -13.31 -4.65
C ARG A 109 -2.58 -12.26 -5.14
N SER A 110 -3.44 -11.76 -4.25
CA SER A 110 -4.44 -10.74 -4.64
C SER A 110 -3.81 -9.46 -5.20
N ALA A 111 -2.63 -9.06 -4.71
CA ALA A 111 -1.91 -7.90 -5.24
C ALA A 111 -1.40 -8.14 -6.67
N TYR A 112 -0.94 -9.36 -6.98
CA TYR A 112 -0.60 -9.76 -8.35
C TYR A 112 -1.83 -9.71 -9.26
N VAL A 113 -2.94 -10.32 -8.84
CA VAL A 113 -4.19 -10.39 -9.61
C VAL A 113 -4.75 -9.00 -9.87
N ALA A 114 -4.78 -8.13 -8.86
CA ALA A 114 -5.20 -6.74 -9.00
C ALA A 114 -4.30 -5.98 -9.99
N SER A 115 -2.98 -6.16 -9.90
CA SER A 115 -2.02 -5.52 -10.82
C SER A 115 -2.21 -6.01 -12.26
N TRP A 116 -2.48 -7.29 -12.45
CA TRP A 116 -2.73 -7.88 -13.77
C TRP A 116 -3.99 -7.27 -14.43
N HIS A 117 -5.10 -7.18 -13.70
CA HIS A 117 -6.33 -6.56 -14.20
C HIS A 117 -6.21 -5.04 -14.39
N ALA A 118 -5.39 -4.37 -13.58
CA ALA A 118 -5.14 -2.93 -13.70
C ALA A 118 -4.24 -2.56 -14.89
N ALA A 119 -3.32 -3.44 -15.28
CA ALA A 119 -2.27 -3.15 -16.25
C ALA A 119 -2.78 -2.56 -17.58
N PRO A 120 -3.86 -3.06 -18.21
CA PRO A 120 -4.38 -2.46 -19.44
C PRO A 120 -4.83 -1.01 -19.29
N LEU A 121 -5.43 -0.65 -18.15
CA LEU A 121 -5.87 0.72 -17.88
C LEU A 121 -4.69 1.65 -17.56
N LEU A 122 -3.73 1.16 -16.78
CA LEU A 122 -2.53 1.89 -16.36
C LEU A 122 -1.62 2.18 -17.55
N THR A 123 -1.37 1.19 -18.42
CA THR A 123 -0.48 1.32 -19.59
C THR A 123 -1.04 2.23 -20.68
N ALA A 124 -2.35 2.47 -20.68
CA ALA A 124 -2.98 3.46 -21.55
C ALA A 124 -2.73 4.91 -21.09
N GLN A 125 -2.24 5.12 -19.85
CA GLN A 125 -1.94 6.46 -19.35
C GLN A 125 -0.48 6.84 -19.64
N PRO A 126 -0.20 8.14 -19.89
CA PRO A 126 1.17 8.63 -20.06
C PRO A 126 1.98 8.57 -18.75
N ARG A 127 1.29 8.48 -17.62
CA ARG A 127 1.86 8.34 -16.28
C ARG A 127 0.92 7.52 -15.42
N ALA A 128 1.44 6.49 -14.77
CA ALA A 128 0.70 5.67 -13.83
C ALA A 128 1.62 5.09 -12.76
N LEU A 129 1.05 4.71 -11.62
CA LEU A 129 1.78 4.12 -10.49
C LEU A 129 1.05 2.89 -9.94
N ILE A 130 1.78 1.81 -9.70
CA ILE A 130 1.37 0.74 -8.79
C ILE A 130 2.19 0.87 -7.50
N ALA A 131 1.53 1.20 -6.40
CA ALA A 131 2.12 1.28 -5.08
C ALA A 131 1.75 0.04 -4.25
N PHE A 132 2.72 -0.67 -3.72
CA PHE A 132 2.51 -1.78 -2.79
C PHE A 132 2.77 -1.32 -1.36
N THR A 133 1.83 -1.51 -0.43
CA THR A 133 2.10 -1.24 0.98
C THR A 133 2.92 -2.39 1.58
N SER A 134 4.16 -2.08 1.96
CA SER A 134 5.13 -3.03 2.44
C SER A 134 5.65 -2.62 3.82
N SER A 135 6.67 -3.32 4.33
CA SER A 135 7.24 -3.07 5.65
C SER A 135 8.67 -3.60 5.74
N PRO A 136 9.44 -3.18 6.77
CA PRO A 136 10.76 -3.73 7.05
C PRO A 136 10.78 -5.24 7.31
N GLY A 137 9.62 -5.86 7.56
CA GLY A 137 9.49 -7.31 7.67
C GLY A 137 9.89 -8.08 6.40
N SER A 138 10.09 -7.41 5.26
CA SER A 138 10.68 -8.03 4.07
C SER A 138 12.18 -8.33 4.21
N VAL A 139 12.87 -7.70 5.16
CA VAL A 139 14.32 -7.88 5.38
C VAL A 139 14.68 -8.34 6.78
N CYS A 140 13.87 -8.03 7.79
CA CYS A 140 14.09 -8.48 9.16
C CYS A 140 13.02 -9.47 9.61
N TYR A 141 13.31 -10.23 10.67
CA TYR A 141 12.30 -11.10 11.26
C TYR A 141 11.21 -10.24 11.92
N MET A 142 10.00 -10.31 11.37
CA MET A 142 8.84 -9.59 11.88
C MET A 142 7.60 -10.47 11.74
N HIS A 143 6.94 -10.78 12.86
CA HIS A 143 5.64 -11.46 12.93
C HIS A 143 5.53 -12.89 12.35
N GLY A 144 6.64 -13.46 11.89
CA GLY A 144 6.72 -14.84 11.41
C GLY A 144 6.90 -14.94 9.89
N PRO A 145 7.15 -16.16 9.38
CA PRO A 145 7.63 -16.37 8.02
C PRO A 145 6.60 -16.00 6.94
N ALA A 146 5.30 -16.24 7.16
CA ALA A 146 4.28 -15.89 6.18
C ALA A 146 4.18 -14.37 5.94
N TYR A 147 4.24 -13.58 7.02
CA TYR A 147 4.24 -12.12 6.93
C TYR A 147 5.50 -11.62 6.20
N GLY A 148 6.68 -12.09 6.60
CA GLY A 148 7.93 -11.70 5.93
C GLY A 148 7.97 -12.11 4.46
N ALA A 149 7.48 -13.31 4.13
CA ALA A 149 7.36 -13.80 2.75
C ALA A 149 6.38 -12.94 1.93
N GLN A 150 5.26 -12.52 2.51
CA GLN A 150 4.35 -11.59 1.84
C GLN A 150 5.02 -10.24 1.56
N LYS A 151 5.71 -9.65 2.54
CA LYS A 151 6.36 -8.34 2.39
C LYS A 151 7.54 -8.38 1.42
N ALA A 152 8.38 -9.41 1.51
CA ALA A 152 9.44 -9.64 0.53
C ALA A 152 8.88 -9.93 -0.86
N GLY A 153 7.75 -10.64 -0.95
CA GLY A 153 7.05 -10.92 -2.19
C GLY A 153 6.54 -9.66 -2.88
N VAL A 154 5.92 -8.72 -2.15
CA VAL A 154 5.45 -7.47 -2.78
C VAL A 154 6.60 -6.52 -3.15
N ASP A 155 7.69 -6.50 -2.38
CA ASP A 155 8.92 -5.79 -2.76
C ASP A 155 9.48 -6.37 -4.08
N LYS A 156 9.46 -7.71 -4.21
CA LYS A 156 9.88 -8.39 -5.44
C LYS A 156 8.93 -8.15 -6.61
N MET A 157 7.61 -8.10 -6.37
CA MET A 157 6.63 -7.74 -7.40
C MET A 157 6.86 -6.34 -7.93
N ALA A 158 7.15 -5.35 -7.08
CA ALA A 158 7.52 -4.02 -7.56
C ALA A 158 8.75 -4.10 -8.48
N ALA A 159 9.83 -4.76 -8.04
CA ALA A 159 11.04 -4.90 -8.85
C ALA A 159 10.80 -5.58 -10.21
N ASP A 160 10.04 -6.67 -10.25
CA ASP A 160 9.84 -7.45 -11.47
C ASP A 160 8.83 -6.79 -12.41
N MET A 161 7.72 -6.28 -11.88
CA MET A 161 6.74 -5.59 -12.71
C MET A 161 7.33 -4.32 -13.33
N ALA A 162 8.29 -3.64 -12.67
CA ALA A 162 9.04 -2.55 -13.30
C ALA A 162 9.79 -3.00 -14.55
N VAL A 163 10.28 -4.24 -14.62
CA VAL A 163 10.93 -4.80 -15.82
C VAL A 163 9.92 -4.97 -16.95
N ASP A 164 8.73 -5.49 -16.65
CA ASP A 164 7.67 -5.71 -17.63
C ASP A 164 7.06 -4.40 -18.14
N PHE A 165 6.98 -3.38 -17.28
CA PHE A 165 6.46 -2.06 -17.62
C PHE A 165 7.48 -1.14 -18.29
N ARG A 166 8.72 -1.59 -18.55
CA ARG A 166 9.74 -0.76 -19.23
C ARG A 166 9.23 -0.26 -20.58
N GLY A 167 9.36 1.05 -20.81
CA GLY A 167 8.89 1.70 -22.04
C GLY A 167 7.42 2.10 -22.02
N THR A 168 6.69 1.83 -20.93
CA THR A 168 5.35 2.36 -20.67
C THR A 168 5.40 3.54 -19.70
N GLY A 169 4.27 4.21 -19.49
CA GLY A 169 4.13 5.26 -18.45
C GLY A 169 3.98 4.74 -17.02
N VAL A 170 4.03 3.41 -16.80
CA VAL A 170 3.75 2.78 -15.51
C VAL A 170 5.03 2.62 -14.69
N ALA A 171 5.03 3.17 -13.48
CA ALA A 171 6.02 2.86 -12.46
C ALA A 171 5.44 1.93 -11.39
N THR A 172 6.31 1.19 -10.72
CA THR A 172 5.93 0.30 -9.61
C THR A 172 6.84 0.55 -8.42
N VAL A 173 6.29 0.71 -7.22
CA VAL A 173 7.07 1.04 -6.02
C VAL A 173 6.49 0.29 -4.82
N ALA A 174 7.34 -0.31 -4.00
CA ALA A 174 6.94 -0.81 -2.69
C ALA A 174 7.23 0.26 -1.63
N VAL A 175 6.24 0.62 -0.83
CA VAL A 175 6.34 1.70 0.17
C VAL A 175 6.31 1.06 1.55
N TRP A 176 7.45 1.11 2.25
CA TRP A 176 7.56 0.67 3.63
C TRP A 176 6.96 1.73 4.53
N LEU A 177 5.82 1.38 5.13
CA LEU A 177 5.14 2.23 6.09
C LEU A 177 5.84 2.12 7.45
N GLY A 178 5.80 3.20 8.22
CA GLY A 178 6.21 3.21 9.61
C GLY A 178 5.17 2.54 10.52
N ILE A 179 5.33 2.77 11.82
CA ILE A 179 4.37 2.30 12.81
C ILE A 179 3.09 3.13 12.68
N LEU A 180 2.00 2.51 12.22
CA LEU A 180 0.75 3.22 11.95
C LEU A 180 -0.14 3.37 13.19
N LEU A 181 -0.56 4.59 13.48
CA LEU A 181 -1.51 4.92 14.55
C LEU A 181 -2.96 4.63 14.14
N THR A 182 -3.27 3.34 13.97
CA THR A 182 -4.63 2.86 13.65
C THR A 182 -5.57 2.94 14.85
N ASP A 183 -6.88 2.96 14.61
CA ASP A 183 -7.89 2.96 15.70
C ASP A 183 -7.70 1.79 16.66
N LYS A 184 -7.38 0.59 16.13
CA LYS A 184 -7.06 -0.58 16.95
C LYS A 184 -5.88 -0.34 17.89
N LEU A 185 -4.85 0.37 17.41
CA LEU A 185 -3.69 0.69 18.22
C LEU A 185 -4.01 1.76 19.26
N ARG A 186 -4.80 2.78 18.91
CA ARG A 186 -5.27 3.79 19.87
C ARG A 186 -6.06 3.15 21.01
N SER A 187 -6.97 2.23 20.70
CA SER A 187 -7.76 1.51 21.70
C SER A 187 -6.92 0.67 22.67
N ALA A 188 -5.69 0.31 22.31
CA ALA A 188 -4.78 -0.37 23.23
C ALA A 188 -4.23 0.54 24.34
N PHE A 189 -4.42 1.86 24.23
CA PHE A 189 -4.00 2.88 25.19
C PHE A 189 -5.16 3.65 25.83
N ASP A 190 -6.41 3.17 25.73
CA ASP A 190 -7.59 3.87 26.25
C ASP A 190 -7.47 4.22 27.75
N ASP A 191 -6.75 3.39 28.52
CA ASP A 191 -6.50 3.60 29.95
C ASP A 191 -5.22 4.42 30.25
N ASN A 192 -4.47 4.86 29.23
CA ASN A 192 -3.19 5.58 29.38
C ASN A 192 -2.94 6.61 28.25
N PRO A 193 -3.64 7.77 28.28
CA PRO A 193 -3.57 8.78 27.23
C PRO A 193 -2.18 9.44 27.09
N ASP A 194 -1.43 9.59 28.18
CA ASP A 194 -0.07 10.16 28.12
C ASP A 194 0.89 9.22 27.37
N ALA A 195 0.75 7.91 27.57
CA ALA A 195 1.52 6.92 26.81
C ALA A 195 1.10 6.89 25.33
N LEU A 196 -0.18 7.08 25.02
CA LEU A 196 -0.65 7.23 23.64
C LEU A 196 -0.02 8.44 22.96
N GLU A 197 0.03 9.59 23.65
CA GLU A 197 0.62 10.82 23.09
C GLU A 197 2.12 10.63 22.81
N ALA A 198 2.87 10.08 23.76
CA ALA A 198 4.29 9.78 23.59
C ALA A 198 4.54 8.79 22.44
N PHE A 199 3.69 7.76 22.32
CA PHE A 199 3.77 6.80 21.22
C PHE A 199 3.39 7.43 19.88
N ALA A 200 2.32 8.24 19.88
CA ALA A 200 1.82 8.92 18.70
C ALA A 200 2.93 9.77 18.07
N GLN A 201 3.78 10.43 18.87
CA GLN A 201 4.93 11.20 18.39
C GLN A 201 5.89 10.42 17.48
N GLN A 202 6.00 9.11 17.66
CA GLN A 202 6.84 8.22 16.84
C GLN A 202 6.07 7.48 15.75
N ALA A 203 4.74 7.51 15.79
CA ALA A 203 3.86 6.84 14.86
C ALA A 203 3.42 7.74 13.70
N GLU A 204 3.18 7.11 12.56
CA GLU A 204 2.60 7.73 11.36
C GLU A 204 1.07 7.65 11.41
N THR A 205 0.39 8.72 10.99
CA THR A 205 -1.05 8.62 10.69
C THR A 205 -1.29 7.75 9.45
N PRO A 206 -2.42 7.04 9.36
CA PRO A 206 -2.79 6.33 8.14
C PRO A 206 -2.83 7.21 6.87
N GLU A 207 -3.22 8.48 7.01
CA GLU A 207 -3.29 9.47 5.92
C GLU A 207 -1.91 9.87 5.39
N PHE A 208 -0.88 9.84 6.23
CA PHE A 208 0.49 10.17 5.84
C PHE A 208 0.96 9.30 4.67
N ALA A 209 0.68 7.99 4.71
CA ALA A 209 1.01 7.06 3.64
C ALA A 209 0.40 7.49 2.29
N GLY A 210 -0.86 7.96 2.29
CA GLY A 210 -1.52 8.42 1.08
C GLY A 210 -0.91 9.71 0.51
N ARG A 211 -0.46 10.62 1.38
CA ARG A 211 0.28 11.84 0.96
C ARG A 211 1.61 11.48 0.32
N VAL A 212 2.34 10.52 0.90
CA VAL A 212 3.61 10.04 0.34
C VAL A 212 3.41 9.37 -1.03
N ILE A 213 2.36 8.55 -1.17
CA ILE A 213 2.02 7.90 -2.45
C ILE A 213 1.63 8.93 -3.52
N ASP A 214 0.86 9.97 -3.16
CA ASP A 214 0.57 11.09 -4.06
C ASP A 214 1.86 11.82 -4.49
N GLY A 215 2.76 12.09 -3.53
CA GLY A 215 4.07 12.68 -3.80
C GLY A 215 4.90 11.85 -4.78
N LEU A 216 4.93 10.53 -4.61
CA LEU A 216 5.58 9.60 -5.54
C LEU A 216 4.98 9.70 -6.95
N TYR A 217 3.64 9.64 -7.07
CA TYR A 217 2.98 9.77 -8.37
C TYR A 217 3.32 11.10 -9.07
N ARG A 218 3.46 12.18 -8.29
CA ARG A 218 3.79 13.51 -8.81
C ARG A 218 5.28 13.73 -9.06
N ASP A 219 6.15 12.85 -8.59
CA ASP A 219 7.61 12.98 -8.77
C ASP A 219 7.95 13.01 -10.29
N PRO A 220 8.65 14.05 -10.80
CA PRO A 220 9.14 14.06 -12.17
C PRO A 220 10.08 12.88 -12.46
N ASP A 221 10.79 12.38 -11.45
CA ASP A 221 11.80 11.33 -11.53
C ASP A 221 11.25 9.96 -11.06
N LEU A 222 9.92 9.77 -11.08
CA LEU A 222 9.28 8.51 -10.66
C LEU A 222 9.84 7.27 -11.41
N GLY A 223 10.30 7.46 -12.65
CA GLY A 223 10.95 6.40 -13.43
C GLY A 223 12.22 5.84 -12.76
N ASP A 224 13.00 6.68 -12.08
CA ASP A 224 14.22 6.28 -11.38
C ASP A 224 13.93 5.51 -10.08
N ILE A 225 12.74 5.75 -9.50
CA ILE A 225 12.26 5.07 -8.29
C ILE A 225 11.60 3.73 -8.64
N SER A 226 11.09 3.59 -9.87
CA SER A 226 10.40 2.37 -10.32
C SER A 226 11.24 1.11 -10.08
N GLY A 227 10.60 0.07 -9.55
CA GLY A 227 11.22 -1.20 -9.20
C GLY A 227 11.85 -1.25 -7.81
N HIS A 228 11.82 -0.16 -7.04
CA HIS A 228 12.43 -0.10 -5.72
C HIS A 228 11.41 -0.20 -4.58
N ALA A 229 11.88 -0.73 -3.46
CA ALA A 229 11.26 -0.51 -2.17
C ALA A 229 11.85 0.75 -1.51
N VAL A 230 10.99 1.60 -0.95
CA VAL A 230 11.36 2.89 -0.34
C VAL A 230 10.73 3.04 1.04
N ILE A 231 11.37 3.80 1.93
CA ILE A 231 10.84 4.09 3.28
C ILE A 231 9.98 5.36 3.21
N ALA A 232 8.73 5.29 3.66
CA ALA A 232 7.77 6.39 3.55
C ALA A 232 8.29 7.68 4.19
N ALA A 233 8.84 7.60 5.39
CA ALA A 233 9.43 8.74 6.10
C ALA A 233 10.58 9.43 5.32
N GLU A 234 11.42 8.66 4.63
CA GLU A 234 12.54 9.21 3.85
C GLU A 234 12.06 9.89 2.57
N VAL A 235 11.07 9.28 1.90
CA VAL A 235 10.41 9.88 0.74
C VAL A 235 9.69 11.17 1.14
N ALA A 236 8.98 11.15 2.27
CA ALA A 236 8.31 12.34 2.79
C ALA A 236 9.30 13.47 3.08
N ALA A 237 10.43 13.17 3.71
CA ALA A 237 11.49 14.16 3.96
C ALA A 237 12.04 14.75 2.66
N ARG A 238 12.26 13.92 1.63
CA ARG A 238 12.69 14.38 0.28
C ARG A 238 11.68 15.34 -0.34
N TYR A 239 10.38 15.09 -0.16
CA TYR A 239 9.31 15.90 -0.75
C TYR A 239 8.80 17.03 0.15
N GLY A 240 9.32 17.18 1.37
CA GLY A 240 8.82 18.15 2.34
C GLY A 240 7.40 17.85 2.85
N ILE A 241 6.97 16.59 2.79
CA ILE A 241 5.66 16.14 3.29
C ILE A 241 5.75 15.91 4.79
N THR A 242 4.81 16.49 5.54
CA THR A 242 4.72 16.30 7.00
C THR A 242 3.49 15.47 7.39
N ASP A 243 3.57 14.84 8.55
CA ASP A 243 2.46 14.15 9.20
C ASP A 243 1.84 15.03 10.29
N ASN A 244 0.86 15.85 9.91
CA ASN A 244 0.22 16.81 10.80
C ASN A 244 1.24 17.74 11.48
N GLY A 245 2.17 18.29 10.69
CA GLY A 245 3.25 19.15 11.15
C GLY A 245 4.49 18.43 11.70
N ARG A 246 4.46 17.10 11.78
CA ARG A 246 5.58 16.27 12.28
C ARG A 246 6.36 15.65 11.13
N THR A 247 7.59 15.24 11.43
CA THR A 247 8.42 14.44 10.52
C THR A 247 8.65 13.08 11.16
N PRO A 248 7.89 12.04 10.78
CA PRO A 248 8.10 10.69 11.30
C PRO A 248 9.55 10.22 11.06
N PRO A 249 10.15 9.49 12.01
CA PRO A 249 11.53 9.04 11.86
C PRO A 249 11.63 7.91 10.82
N SER A 250 12.77 7.83 10.13
CA SER A 250 13.12 6.60 9.39
C SER A 250 13.54 5.52 10.38
N HIS A 251 13.02 4.31 10.20
CA HIS A 251 13.43 3.13 10.98
C HIS A 251 14.55 2.32 10.33
N ARG A 252 15.23 2.86 9.31
CA ARG A 252 16.29 2.19 8.55
C ARG A 252 17.36 1.54 9.44
N ASP A 253 17.89 2.30 10.41
CA ASP A 253 18.99 1.82 11.25
C ASP A 253 18.54 0.74 12.25
N MET A 254 17.25 0.75 12.63
CA MET A 254 16.68 -0.19 13.60
C MET A 254 16.16 -1.47 12.94
N LEU A 255 15.50 -1.35 11.79
CA LEU A 255 14.75 -2.45 11.16
C LEU A 255 15.33 -2.91 9.83
N GLY A 256 16.38 -2.24 9.34
CA GLY A 256 17.06 -2.54 8.09
C GLY A 256 16.65 -1.64 6.93
N ALA A 257 17.35 -1.82 5.82
CA ALA A 257 17.20 -1.05 4.60
C ALA A 257 16.50 -1.86 3.51
N PRO A 258 15.73 -1.21 2.61
CA PRO A 258 15.26 -1.83 1.38
C PRO A 258 16.39 -2.48 0.58
N ARG A 259 16.12 -3.67 0.04
CA ARG A 259 17.09 -4.37 -0.82
C ARG A 259 17.22 -3.63 -2.15
N VAL A 260 18.43 -3.62 -2.69
CA VAL A 260 18.67 -3.19 -4.07
C VAL A 260 18.29 -4.35 -5.00
N PRO A 261 17.37 -4.16 -5.95
CA PRO A 261 17.04 -5.19 -6.94
C PRO A 261 18.27 -5.61 -7.76
N SER A 262 18.35 -6.89 -8.10
CA SER A 262 19.38 -7.36 -9.03
C SER A 262 19.13 -6.79 -10.44
N SER A 263 20.19 -6.41 -11.14
CA SER A 263 20.11 -5.97 -12.54
C SER A 263 20.02 -7.14 -13.54
N VAL A 264 20.22 -8.37 -13.09
CA VAL A 264 20.17 -9.58 -13.93
C VAL A 264 18.73 -9.90 -14.30
N ILE A 265 18.46 -10.03 -15.60
CA ILE A 265 17.15 -10.42 -16.16
C ILE A 265 17.32 -11.72 -16.92
N VAL A 266 16.48 -12.70 -16.62
CA VAL A 266 16.38 -13.98 -17.36
C VAL A 266 15.12 -13.93 -18.21
N ARG A 267 15.22 -14.22 -19.50
CA ARG A 267 14.12 -14.26 -20.47
C ARG A 267 14.14 -15.57 -21.23
#